data_AF-A0ABD1V3L3-F1
#
_entry.id   AF-A0ABD1V3L3-F1
#
_cell.length_a   1.000
_cell.length_b   1.000
_cell.length_c   1.000
_cell.angle_alpha   90.00
_cell.angle_beta   90.00
_cell.angle_gamma   90.00
#
_symmetry.space_group_name_H-M   'P 1'
#
loop_
_entity.id
_entity.type
_entity.pdbx_description
1 polymer ?
#
loop_
_entity_poly.entity_id
_entity_poly.type
_entity_poly.pdbx_seq_one_letter_code
_entity_poly.pdbx_strand_id
1 'polypeptide(L)'
;MNMALAMEKYPNKISVAVFVNAFMPDTLHTPSYVLDKDVALAKALVRPSSLFREDLSKKSAFSNEGFGSVKRAYIVSAEDKALKEEFQRWEIENSGVAIVKEVKNADHMVMLSKPQKLCQCLLDIVN
;
A
#
# COMPACT_ATOMS: atom_id res chain seq x y z
N MET A 1 2.95 10.10 10.88
CA MET A 1 4.10 10.30 9.96
C MET A 1 3.85 9.41 8.75
N ASN A 2 3.76 9.94 7.53
CA ASN A 2 3.51 9.13 6.33
C ASN A 2 4.81 8.47 5.84
N MET A 3 4.70 7.39 5.07
CA MET A 3 5.86 6.62 4.62
C MET A 3 6.84 7.46 3.79
N ALA A 4 6.33 8.29 2.89
CA ALA A 4 7.17 9.19 2.07
C ALA A 4 8.01 10.17 2.92
N LEU A 5 7.45 10.73 4.00
CA LEU A 5 8.19 11.60 4.91
C LEU A 5 9.22 10.82 5.75
N ALA A 6 8.96 9.54 6.05
CA ALA A 6 9.96 8.69 6.69
C ALA A 6 11.14 8.41 5.75
N MET A 7 10.88 8.18 4.45
CA MET A 7 11.90 8.03 3.41
C MET A 7 12.73 9.30 3.25
N GLU A 8 12.09 10.47 3.24
CA GLU A 8 12.78 11.76 3.17
C GLU A 8 13.70 12.00 4.36
N LYS A 9 13.24 11.68 5.58
CA LYS A 9 13.97 12.01 6.82
C LYS A 9 15.03 10.98 7.20
N TYR A 10 14.82 9.71 6.86
CA TYR A 10 15.67 8.59 7.30
C TYR A 10 15.97 7.60 6.16
N PRO A 11 16.45 8.06 4.99
CA PRO A 11 16.62 7.20 3.82
C PRO A 11 17.54 6.01 4.10
N ASN A 12 18.65 6.23 4.83
CA ASN A 12 19.63 5.20 5.17
C ASN A 12 19.14 4.16 6.20
N LYS A 13 17.96 4.34 6.78
CA LYS A 13 17.35 3.39 7.72
C LYS A 13 16.28 2.52 7.07
N ILE A 14 15.98 2.75 5.80
CA ILE A 14 14.92 2.06 5.08
C ILE A 14 15.57 1.28 3.93
N SER A 15 15.54 -0.05 4.03
CA SER A 15 16.05 -0.91 2.96
C SER A 15 15.12 -0.90 1.75
N VAL A 16 13.82 -1.11 1.97
CA VAL A 16 12.78 -1.06 0.94
C VAL A 16 11.52 -0.45 1.53
N ALA A 17 10.91 0.49 0.81
CA ALA A 17 9.56 0.99 1.09
C ALA A 17 8.55 0.20 0.25
N VAL A 18 7.62 -0.48 0.91
CA VAL A 18 6.55 -1.26 0.24
C VAL A 18 5.25 -0.49 0.33
N PHE A 19 4.64 -0.21 -0.82
CA PHE A 19 3.32 0.41 -0.91
C PHE A 19 2.26 -0.67 -1.13
N VAL A 20 1.35 -0.83 -0.16
CA VAL A 20 0.23 -1.78 -0.21
C VAL A 20 -0.93 -1.31 0.70
N ASN A 21 -2.17 -1.46 0.24
CA ASN A 21 -3.40 -1.05 0.94
C ASN A 21 -3.69 -1.99 2.14
N ALA A 22 -4.16 -1.49 3.30
CA ALA A 22 -4.08 -2.23 4.58
C ALA A 22 -5.39 -2.35 5.42
N PHE A 23 -5.72 -3.57 5.91
CA PHE A 23 -6.20 -3.92 7.27
C PHE A 23 -6.02 -5.43 7.59
N MET A 24 -6.10 -5.84 8.87
CA MET A 24 -5.42 -7.04 9.45
C MET A 24 -6.39 -8.11 10.05
N PRO A 25 -6.22 -9.42 9.76
CA PRO A 25 -7.06 -10.51 10.30
C PRO A 25 -6.55 -11.14 11.62
N ASP A 26 -7.38 -11.98 12.25
CA ASP A 26 -7.10 -12.71 13.50
C ASP A 26 -6.86 -14.22 13.31
N THR A 27 -6.50 -14.92 14.38
CA THR A 27 -6.15 -16.36 14.39
C THR A 27 -7.29 -17.28 14.80
N LEU A 28 -8.48 -16.73 15.08
CA LEU A 28 -9.59 -17.44 15.73
C LEU A 28 -10.67 -17.87 14.73
N HIS A 29 -10.74 -17.23 13.57
CA HIS A 29 -11.83 -17.42 12.62
C HIS A 29 -11.38 -17.91 11.25
N THR A 30 -12.29 -18.57 10.54
CA THR A 30 -12.06 -19.01 9.16
C THR A 30 -11.90 -17.80 8.22
N PRO A 31 -11.08 -17.89 7.16
CA PRO A 31 -10.75 -16.75 6.30
C PRO A 31 -11.96 -16.03 5.67
N SER A 32 -13.11 -16.70 5.52
CA SER A 32 -14.34 -16.13 4.96
C SER A 32 -15.12 -15.22 5.94
N TYR A 33 -14.86 -15.31 7.25
CA TYR A 33 -15.54 -14.50 8.28
C TYR A 33 -15.25 -13.01 8.13
N VAL A 34 -14.05 -12.67 7.67
CA VAL A 34 -13.59 -11.29 7.51
C VAL A 34 -14.38 -10.59 6.40
N LEU A 35 -14.61 -11.25 5.26
CA LEU A 35 -15.29 -10.69 4.08
C LEU A 35 -16.76 -10.27 4.35
N ASP A 36 -17.53 -11.08 5.08
CA ASP A 36 -18.92 -10.75 5.43
C ASP A 36 -19.01 -9.66 6.50
N LYS A 37 -18.03 -9.61 7.40
CA LYS A 37 -17.89 -8.53 8.37
C LYS A 37 -17.35 -7.26 7.73
N ASP A 38 -16.57 -7.29 6.65
CA ASP A 38 -15.82 -6.12 6.16
C ASP A 38 -16.70 -4.93 5.80
N VAL A 39 -17.85 -5.12 5.16
CA VAL A 39 -18.75 -3.99 4.86
C VAL A 39 -19.41 -3.46 6.14
N ALA A 40 -19.85 -4.35 7.04
CA ALA A 40 -20.49 -3.96 8.29
C ALA A 40 -19.49 -3.32 9.28
N LEU A 41 -18.28 -3.85 9.34
CA LEU A 41 -17.17 -3.41 10.16
C LEU A 41 -16.59 -2.12 9.61
N ALA A 42 -16.43 -1.97 8.29
CA ALA A 42 -16.07 -0.70 7.68
C ALA A 42 -17.13 0.36 8.02
N LYS A 43 -18.42 0.06 7.89
CA LYS A 43 -19.48 0.98 8.31
C LYS A 43 -19.42 1.36 9.79
N ALA A 44 -18.96 0.46 10.67
CA ALA A 44 -18.87 0.69 12.10
C ALA A 44 -17.57 1.38 12.55
N LEU A 45 -16.45 1.14 11.85
CA LEU A 45 -15.11 1.56 12.28
C LEU A 45 -14.49 2.65 11.41
N VAL A 46 -14.98 2.87 10.18
CA VAL A 46 -14.48 3.96 9.33
C VAL A 46 -14.71 5.28 10.05
N ARG A 47 -13.62 6.01 10.24
CA ARG A 47 -13.63 7.35 10.82
C ARG A 47 -13.37 8.34 9.70
N PRO A 48 -13.94 9.56 9.78
CA PRO A 48 -13.54 10.64 8.89
C PRO A 48 -12.03 10.84 8.94
N SER A 49 -11.41 10.87 7.77
CA SER A 49 -9.98 11.15 7.60
C SER A 49 -9.79 12.11 6.44
N SER A 50 -8.71 12.87 6.48
CA SER A 50 -8.32 13.77 5.38
C SER A 50 -7.13 13.19 4.62
N LEU A 51 -7.09 13.47 3.33
CA LEU A 51 -5.89 13.26 2.51
C LEU A 51 -4.87 14.39 2.65
N PHE A 52 -5.17 15.41 3.48
CA PHE A 52 -4.32 16.58 3.75
C PHE A 52 -3.90 17.32 2.47
N ARG A 53 -4.79 17.41 1.47
CA ARG A 53 -4.45 17.97 0.13
C ARG A 53 -4.00 19.43 0.21
N GLU A 54 -4.66 20.23 1.04
CA GLU A 54 -4.36 21.67 1.24
C GLU A 54 -3.03 21.89 1.96
N ASP A 55 -2.64 20.98 2.83
CA ASP A 55 -1.37 21.06 3.55
C ASP A 55 -0.22 20.54 2.68
N LEU A 56 -0.47 19.48 1.91
CA LEU A 56 0.50 18.91 0.97
C LEU A 56 0.80 19.86 -0.19
N SER A 57 -0.18 20.64 -0.66
CA SER A 57 0.04 21.62 -1.74
C SER A 57 1.01 22.75 -1.36
N LYS A 58 1.21 22.98 -0.05
CA LYS A 58 2.13 23.99 0.48
C LYS A 58 3.52 23.42 0.78
N LYS A 59 3.71 22.10 0.71
CA LYS A 59 5.00 21.47 0.96
C LYS A 59 5.88 21.49 -0.28
N SER A 60 7.19 21.61 -0.05
CA SER A 60 8.18 21.40 -1.10
C SER A 60 8.13 19.96 -1.62
N ALA A 61 8.57 19.76 -2.85
CA ALA A 61 8.77 18.43 -3.40
C ALA A 61 9.77 17.63 -2.56
N PHE A 62 9.66 16.30 -2.62
CA PHE A 62 10.64 15.41 -2.01
C PHE A 62 11.97 15.45 -2.75
N SER A 63 13.07 15.20 -2.04
CA SER A 63 14.42 15.24 -2.60
C SER A 63 14.83 13.90 -3.21
N ASN A 64 15.82 13.96 -4.10
CA ASN A 64 16.41 12.75 -4.67
C ASN A 64 17.30 12.02 -3.66
N GLU A 65 17.94 12.77 -2.75
CA GLU A 65 18.80 12.26 -1.70
C GLU A 65 18.00 11.59 -0.57
N GLY A 66 16.80 12.08 -0.30
CA GLY A 66 15.85 11.54 0.68
C GLY A 66 14.91 10.51 0.08
N PHE A 67 13.68 10.91 -0.25
CA PHE A 67 12.67 10.00 -0.79
C PHE A 67 13.14 9.24 -2.04
N GLY A 68 13.81 9.95 -2.96
CA GLY A 68 14.24 9.38 -4.24
C GLY A 68 15.24 8.23 -4.09
N SER A 69 16.09 8.27 -3.07
CA SER A 69 17.19 7.31 -2.86
C SER A 69 16.73 5.98 -2.27
N VAL A 70 15.56 5.94 -1.63
CA VAL A 70 15.03 4.72 -1.02
C VAL A 70 14.46 3.80 -2.10
N LYS A 71 14.90 2.52 -2.09
CA LYS A 71 14.36 1.49 -2.99
C LYS A 71 12.87 1.28 -2.72
N ARG A 72 12.05 1.32 -3.78
CA ARG A 72 10.59 1.20 -3.68
C ARG A 72 10.10 -0.10 -4.30
N ALA A 73 9.14 -0.73 -3.63
CA ALA A 73 8.37 -1.84 -4.15
C ALA A 73 6.88 -1.50 -4.18
N TYR A 74 6.18 -1.92 -5.23
CA TYR A 74 4.74 -1.74 -5.39
C TYR A 74 4.07 -3.10 -5.60
N ILE A 75 2.95 -3.34 -4.90
CA ILE A 75 2.15 -4.55 -5.05
C ILE A 75 0.81 -4.19 -5.70
N VAL A 76 0.65 -4.54 -6.97
CA VAL A 76 -0.54 -4.25 -7.78
C VAL A 76 -1.70 -5.14 -7.38
N SER A 77 -2.87 -4.54 -7.20
CA SER A 77 -4.15 -5.23 -6.95
C SER A 77 -5.02 -5.13 -8.21
N ALA A 78 -5.09 -6.21 -8.99
CA ALA A 78 -5.61 -6.18 -10.36
C ALA A 78 -7.13 -5.89 -10.46
N GLU A 79 -7.91 -6.21 -9.43
CA GLU A 79 -9.37 -6.00 -9.42
C GLU A 79 -9.78 -4.84 -8.50
N ASP A 80 -8.84 -3.95 -8.18
CA ASP A 80 -9.10 -2.77 -7.37
C ASP A 80 -10.01 -1.76 -8.11
N LYS A 81 -11.20 -1.54 -7.55
CA LYS A 81 -12.20 -0.61 -8.08
C LYS A 81 -12.03 0.82 -7.55
N ALA A 82 -11.29 1.00 -6.46
CA ALA A 82 -11.01 2.31 -5.86
C ALA A 82 -9.77 2.97 -6.48
N LEU A 83 -8.70 2.20 -6.67
CA LEU A 83 -7.51 2.56 -7.43
C LEU A 83 -7.40 1.65 -8.65
N LYS A 84 -7.94 2.10 -9.78
CA LYS A 84 -7.92 1.32 -11.02
C LYS A 84 -6.49 0.90 -11.38
N GLU A 85 -6.35 -0.29 -11.95
CA GLU A 85 -5.06 -0.85 -12.38
C GLU A 85 -4.27 0.12 -13.28
N GLU A 86 -4.94 0.78 -14.23
CA GLU A 86 -4.31 1.78 -15.12
C GLU A 86 -3.61 2.89 -14.33
N PHE A 87 -4.24 3.35 -13.25
CA PHE A 87 -3.66 4.39 -12.39
C PHE A 87 -2.49 3.84 -11.56
N GLN A 88 -2.60 2.62 -11.03
CA GLN A 88 -1.48 1.95 -10.33
C GLN A 88 -0.26 1.79 -11.26
N ARG A 89 -0.49 1.41 -12.53
CA ARG A 89 0.58 1.28 -13.53
C ARG A 89 1.22 2.63 -13.88
N TRP A 90 0.40 3.68 -14.05
CA TRP A 90 0.90 5.05 -14.24
C TRP A 90 1.76 5.52 -13.06
N GLU A 91 1.37 5.21 -11.81
CA GLU A 91 2.18 5.52 -10.64
C GLU A 91 3.52 4.79 -10.68
N ILE A 92 3.53 3.50 -11.01
CA ILE A 92 4.75 2.69 -11.09
C ILE A 92 5.75 3.28 -12.10
N GLU A 93 5.26 3.67 -13.29
CA GLU A 93 6.08 4.25 -14.36
C GLU A 93 6.68 5.60 -13.96
N ASN A 94 5.92 6.44 -13.25
CA ASN A 94 6.33 7.81 -12.94
C ASN A 94 7.08 7.97 -11.61
N SER A 95 7.02 6.99 -10.71
CA SER A 95 7.57 7.10 -9.34
C SER A 95 8.86 6.32 -9.12
N GLY A 96 9.45 5.73 -10.16
CA GLY A 96 10.74 5.02 -10.08
C GLY A 96 10.69 3.80 -9.15
N VAL A 97 9.62 3.01 -9.25
CA VAL A 97 9.49 1.75 -8.49
C VAL A 97 10.48 0.73 -9.03
N ALA A 98 11.27 0.12 -8.15
CA ALA A 98 12.30 -0.85 -8.53
C ALA A 98 11.78 -2.29 -8.55
N ILE A 99 10.78 -2.61 -7.71
CA ILE A 99 10.20 -3.96 -7.61
C ILE A 99 8.69 -3.87 -7.78
N VAL A 100 8.16 -4.62 -8.74
CA VAL A 100 6.72 -4.73 -8.94
C VAL A 100 6.30 -6.17 -8.71
N LYS A 101 5.30 -6.36 -7.85
CA LYS A 101 4.59 -7.63 -7.66
C LYS A 101 3.12 -7.40 -8.01
N GLU A 102 2.43 -8.45 -8.42
CA GLU A 102 1.01 -8.37 -8.78
C GLU A 102 0.25 -9.50 -8.09
N VAL A 103 -0.86 -9.15 -7.44
CA VAL A 103 -1.78 -10.12 -6.86
C VAL A 103 -3.03 -10.20 -7.72
N LYS A 104 -3.10 -11.25 -8.55
CA LYS A 104 -4.27 -11.53 -9.39
C LYS A 104 -5.51 -11.79 -8.53
N ASN A 105 -6.62 -11.22 -8.99
CA ASN A 105 -7.94 -11.30 -8.37
C ASN A 105 -7.97 -10.74 -6.94
N ALA A 106 -7.14 -9.72 -6.67
CA ALA A 106 -7.19 -8.95 -5.44
C ALA A 106 -7.93 -7.63 -5.70
N ASP A 107 -8.87 -7.33 -4.81
CA ASP A 107 -9.53 -6.03 -4.73
C ASP A 107 -8.66 -5.02 -3.97
N HIS A 108 -9.21 -3.84 -3.68
CA HIS A 108 -8.53 -2.78 -2.92
C HIS A 108 -8.02 -3.27 -1.56
N MET A 109 -8.67 -4.28 -0.98
CA MET A 109 -8.36 -4.83 0.34
C MET A 109 -7.55 -6.12 0.20
N VAL A 110 -6.43 -6.08 -0.53
CA VAL A 110 -5.58 -7.25 -0.83
C VAL A 110 -5.13 -8.04 0.40
N MET A 111 -4.96 -7.36 1.55
CA MET A 111 -4.65 -8.02 2.83
C MET A 111 -5.77 -8.94 3.33
N LEU A 112 -7.01 -8.70 2.89
CA LEU A 112 -8.21 -9.44 3.28
C LEU A 112 -8.61 -10.43 2.19
N SER A 113 -8.64 -9.99 0.93
CA SER A 113 -9.04 -10.83 -0.18
C SER A 113 -7.98 -11.88 -0.56
N LYS A 114 -6.68 -11.59 -0.39
CA LYS A 114 -5.56 -12.46 -0.78
C LYS A 114 -4.35 -12.43 0.20
N PRO A 115 -4.53 -12.62 1.52
CA PRO A 115 -3.47 -12.48 2.53
C PRO A 115 -2.24 -13.36 2.29
N GLN A 116 -2.43 -14.62 1.89
CA GLN A 116 -1.31 -15.54 1.68
C GLN A 116 -0.48 -15.14 0.45
N LYS A 117 -1.13 -14.72 -0.64
CA LYS A 117 -0.43 -14.23 -1.83
C LYS A 117 0.32 -12.93 -1.54
N LEU A 118 -0.29 -12.04 -0.76
CA LEU A 118 0.38 -10.84 -0.29
C LEU A 118 1.62 -11.17 0.54
N CYS A 119 1.48 -12.09 1.50
CA CYS A 119 2.60 -12.55 2.32
C CYS A 119 3.74 -13.12 1.46
N GLN A 120 3.43 -13.94 0.45
CA GLN A 120 4.42 -14.43 -0.50
C GLN A 120 5.12 -13.28 -1.24
N CYS A 121 4.37 -12.29 -1.72
CA CYS A 121 4.95 -11.12 -2.39
C CYS A 121 5.89 -10.35 -1.47
N LEU A 122 5.53 -10.19 -0.19
CA LEU A 122 6.37 -9.52 0.80
C LEU A 122 7.65 -10.31 1.09
N LEU A 123 7.57 -11.63 1.23
CA LEU A 123 8.74 -12.49 1.40
C LEU A 123 9.67 -12.39 0.19
N ASP A 124 9.12 -12.41 -1.02
CA ASP A 124 9.90 -12.26 -2.25
C ASP A 124 10.56 -10.88 -2.41
N ILE A 125 10.06 -9.85 -1.74
CA ILE A 125 10.63 -8.49 -1.80
C ILE A 125 11.82 -8.37 -0.84
N VAL A 126 11.78 -9.11 0.29
CA VAL A 126 12.78 -9.05 1.36
C VAL A 126 13.92 -10.03 1.14
N ASN A 127 13.67 -11.13 0.42
CA ASN A 127 14.68 -12.08 -0.05
C ASN A 127 15.49 -11.53 -1.24
#